data_AF-A0A7C6SMN6-F1
#
_entry.id   AF-A0A7C6SMN6-F1
#
_cell.length_a   1.000
_cell.length_b   1.000
_cell.length_c   1.000
_cell.angle_alpha   90.00
_cell.angle_beta   90.00
_cell.angle_gamma   90.00
#
_symmetry.space_group_name_H-M   'P 1'
#
loop_
_entity.id
_entity.type
_entity.pdbx_description
1 polymer ?
#
loop_
_entity_poly.entity_id
_entity_poly.type
_entity_poly.pdbx_seq_one_letter_code
_entity_poly.pdbx_strand_id
1 'polypeptide(L)'
;MYSLSDKNKKKKFKFDYILFGSVFLLSIFGIIVLCSATATMPGGNRMVMTQIVSMILGIGICLVINFLDYNIFKSLSGLMYIFGVLLLVLVLRIGVEVSESRRWIIIPIINMSFQPSELTKIFFILFISKHFEKLVKEFNKV
;
A
#
# COMPACT_ATOMS: atom_id res chain seq x y z
N MET A 1 1.80 -21.37 43.21
CA MET A 1 1.34 -19.96 43.28
C MET A 1 1.88 -19.20 42.07
N TYR A 2 1.36 -19.49 40.88
CA TYR A 2 1.64 -18.74 39.64
C TYR A 2 0.30 -18.17 39.17
N SER A 3 0.08 -16.89 39.39
CA SER A 3 -1.20 -16.22 39.11
C SER A 3 -1.40 -16.04 37.59
N LEU A 4 -2.24 -16.90 37.04
CA LEU A 4 -2.87 -16.70 35.74
C LEU A 4 -3.91 -15.58 35.83
N SER A 5 -3.52 -14.30 35.73
CA SER A 5 -4.51 -13.23 35.53
C SER A 5 -3.91 -11.93 35.00
N ASP A 6 -3.35 -11.98 33.79
CA ASP A 6 -3.11 -10.78 32.97
C ASP A 6 -3.90 -10.84 31.65
N LYS A 7 -5.14 -11.34 31.72
CA LYS A 7 -6.11 -11.28 30.63
C LYS A 7 -6.90 -9.96 30.68
N ASN A 8 -6.26 -8.81 30.51
CA ASN A 8 -6.97 -7.56 30.14
C ASN A 8 -6.06 -6.38 29.78
N LYS A 9 -4.97 -6.60 29.02
CA LYS A 9 -4.35 -5.48 28.32
C LYS A 9 -5.22 -5.12 27.12
N LYS A 10 -6.18 -4.22 27.31
CA LYS A 10 -6.77 -3.46 26.19
C LYS A 10 -5.59 -2.89 25.40
N LYS A 11 -5.30 -3.45 24.22
CA LYS A 11 -4.27 -2.89 23.32
C LYS A 11 -4.73 -1.48 22.99
N LYS A 12 -4.19 -0.49 23.68
CA LYS A 12 -4.34 0.91 23.27
C LYS A 12 -3.76 0.98 21.86
N PHE A 13 -4.58 1.31 20.87
CA PHE A 13 -4.11 1.71 19.56
C PHE A 13 -3.16 2.89 19.79
N LYS A 14 -1.86 2.62 19.76
CA LYS A 14 -0.84 3.65 19.79
C LYS A 14 -0.56 3.99 18.34
N PHE A 15 -1.28 4.98 17.84
CA PHE A 15 -0.96 5.56 16.55
C PHE A 15 0.43 6.19 16.63
N ASP A 16 1.32 5.85 15.70
CA ASP A 16 2.68 6.39 15.66
C ASP A 16 2.65 7.77 14.98
N TYR A 17 2.41 8.79 15.80
CA TYR A 17 2.34 10.18 15.34
C TYR A 17 3.68 10.68 14.78
N ILE A 18 4.81 10.13 15.23
CA ILE A 18 6.13 10.54 14.76
C ILE A 18 6.33 10.01 13.34
N LEU A 19 6.10 8.72 13.11
CA LEU A 19 6.19 8.12 11.78
C LEU A 19 5.24 8.83 10.79
N PHE A 20 3.99 9.02 11.19
CA PHE A 20 3.00 9.68 10.34
C PHE A 20 3.39 11.13 10.02
N GLY A 21 3.82 11.90 11.03
CA GLY A 21 4.27 13.28 10.86
C GLY A 21 5.48 13.39 9.94
N SER A 22 6.48 12.51 10.09
CA SER A 22 7.66 12.46 9.23
C SER A 22 7.30 12.17 7.77
N VAL A 23 6.45 11.16 7.51
CA VAL A 23 6.02 10.82 6.14
C VAL A 23 5.20 11.95 5.53
N PHE A 24 4.34 12.61 6.32
CA PHE A 24 3.52 13.72 5.85
C PHE A 24 4.38 14.93 5.45
N LEU A 25 5.35 15.32 6.28
CA LEU A 25 6.29 16.39 5.96
C LEU A 25 7.12 16.08 4.72
N LEU A 26 7.63 14.84 4.61
CA LEU A 26 8.39 14.41 3.44
C LEU A 26 7.54 14.46 2.16
N SER A 27 6.25 14.13 2.26
CA SER A 27 5.31 14.20 1.13
C SER A 27 5.06 15.65 0.69
N ILE A 28 4.89 16.60 1.62
CA ILE A 28 4.78 18.04 1.31
C ILE A 28 6.04 18.54 0.64
N PHE A 29 7.21 18.19 1.19
CA PHE A 29 8.49 18.56 0.59
C PHE A 29 8.62 18.04 -0.84
N GLY A 30 8.20 16.79 -1.09
CA GLY A 30 8.15 16.21 -2.43
C GLY A 30 7.27 17.01 -3.41
N ILE A 31 6.11 17.51 -2.97
CA ILE A 31 5.25 18.37 -3.79
C ILE A 31 5.94 19.70 -4.11
N ILE A 32 6.61 20.34 -3.13
CA ILE A 32 7.36 21.58 -3.35
C ILE A 32 8.45 21.38 -4.41
N VAL A 33 9.21 20.28 -4.29
CA VAL A 33 10.25 19.92 -5.27
C VAL A 33 9.63 19.65 -6.65
N LEU A 34 8.50 18.94 -6.71
CA LEU A 34 7.81 18.66 -7.96
C LEU A 34 7.32 19.95 -8.64
N CYS A 35 6.75 20.89 -7.88
CA CYS A 35 6.34 22.20 -8.39
C CYS A 35 7.52 22.94 -9.04
N SER A 36 8.69 22.91 -8.40
CA SER A 36 9.90 23.53 -8.93
C SER A 36 10.39 22.83 -10.21
N ALA A 37 10.49 21.50 -10.18
CA ALA A 37 11.00 20.71 -11.30
C ALA A 37 10.10 20.74 -12.55
N THR A 38 8.79 20.86 -12.37
CA THR A 38 7.82 20.83 -13.47
C THR A 38 7.37 22.21 -13.94
N ALA A 39 7.85 23.29 -13.31
CA ALA A 39 7.43 24.67 -13.62
C ALA A 39 7.64 25.06 -15.10
N THR A 40 8.70 24.55 -15.73
CA THR A 40 9.05 24.84 -17.13
C THR A 40 8.56 23.78 -18.12
N MET A 41 7.93 22.70 -17.65
CA MET A 41 7.49 21.59 -18.49
C MET A 41 6.07 21.82 -19.02
N PRO A 42 5.79 21.53 -20.31
CA PRO A 42 4.43 21.55 -20.82
C PRO A 42 3.58 20.51 -20.08
N GLY A 43 2.53 20.98 -19.39
CA GLY A 43 1.65 20.14 -18.57
C GLY A 43 2.07 19.98 -17.09
N GLY A 44 3.10 20.70 -16.62
CA GLY A 44 3.56 20.62 -15.23
C GLY A 44 2.47 20.86 -14.17
N ASN A 45 1.57 21.81 -14.42
CA ASN A 45 0.44 22.07 -13.51
C ASN A 45 -0.47 20.84 -13.32
N ARG A 46 -0.68 20.04 -14.38
CA ARG A 46 -1.47 18.80 -14.30
C ARG A 46 -0.75 17.74 -13.47
N MET A 47 0.58 17.65 -13.57
CA MET A 47 1.37 16.70 -12.79
C MET A 47 1.30 17.03 -11.30
N VAL A 48 1.46 18.32 -10.95
CA VAL A 48 1.32 18.80 -9.57
C VAL A 48 -0.08 18.53 -9.03
N MET A 49 -1.13 18.85 -9.79
CA MET A 49 -2.51 18.55 -9.39
C MET A 49 -2.75 17.05 -9.19
N THR A 50 -2.22 16.21 -10.08
CA THR A 50 -2.33 14.75 -9.95
C THR A 50 -1.63 14.27 -8.68
N GLN A 51 -0.47 14.84 -8.34
CA GLN A 51 0.27 14.50 -7.12
C GLN A 51 -0.50 14.90 -5.87
N ILE A 52 -1.10 16.09 -5.83
CA ILE A 52 -1.90 16.57 -4.70
C ILE A 52 -3.13 15.66 -4.50
N VAL A 53 -3.87 15.38 -5.57
CA VAL A 53 -5.04 14.47 -5.49
C VAL A 53 -4.61 13.08 -5.03
N SER A 54 -3.49 12.56 -5.55
CA SER A 54 -2.95 11.26 -5.14
C SER A 54 -2.54 11.23 -3.67
N MET A 55 -1.96 12.32 -3.16
CA MET A 55 -1.60 12.45 -1.74
C MET A 55 -2.86 12.44 -0.85
N ILE A 56 -3.89 13.19 -1.22
CA ILE A 56 -5.17 13.23 -0.49
C ILE A 56 -5.83 11.83 -0.49
N LEU A 57 -5.89 11.17 -1.65
CA LEU A 57 -6.41 9.81 -1.77
C LEU A 57 -5.59 8.82 -0.92
N GLY A 58 -4.27 8.90 -0.95
CA GLY A 58 -3.39 8.04 -0.16
C GLY A 58 -3.59 8.21 1.35
N ILE A 59 -3.73 9.45 1.83
CA ILE A 59 -4.05 9.74 3.24
C ILE A 59 -5.42 9.19 3.61
N GLY A 60 -6.43 9.38 2.76
CA GLY A 60 -7.77 8.83 2.96
C GLY A 60 -7.75 7.30 3.08
N ILE A 61 -7.08 6.61 2.16
CA ILE A 61 -6.91 5.16 2.18
C ILE A 61 -6.18 4.70 3.44
N CYS A 62 -5.11 5.40 3.85
CA CYS A 62 -4.38 5.10 5.07
C CYS A 62 -5.27 5.18 6.33
N LEU A 63 -6.08 6.23 6.43
CA LEU A 63 -7.03 6.40 7.53
C LEU A 63 -8.08 5.29 7.55
N VAL A 64 -8.65 4.93 6.39
CA VAL A 64 -9.61 3.82 6.27
C VAL A 64 -8.99 2.49 6.69
N ILE A 65 -7.78 2.18 6.21
CA ILE A 65 -7.07 0.94 6.56
C ILE A 65 -6.77 0.87 8.06
N ASN A 66 -6.48 2.00 8.72
CA ASN A 66 -6.24 2.06 10.16
C ASN A 66 -7.48 1.63 10.98
N PHE A 67 -8.69 1.81 10.46
CA PHE A 67 -9.92 1.34 11.13
C PHE A 67 -10.23 -0.14 10.90
N LEU A 68 -9.57 -0.81 9.95
CA LEU A 68 -9.80 -2.22 9.63
C LEU A 68 -9.00 -3.15 10.56
N ASP A 69 -9.65 -4.23 11.03
CA ASP A 69 -8.96 -5.23 11.84
C ASP A 69 -7.93 -6.00 10.99
N TYR A 70 -6.68 -6.01 11.45
CA TYR A 70 -5.58 -6.77 10.86
C TYR A 70 -5.90 -8.27 10.66
N ASN A 71 -6.76 -8.84 11.51
CA ASN A 71 -7.19 -10.24 11.38
C ASN A 71 -7.87 -10.54 10.04
N ILE A 72 -8.58 -9.56 9.47
CA ILE A 72 -9.26 -9.68 8.17
C ILE A 72 -8.21 -9.82 7.06
N PHE A 73 -7.17 -8.98 7.07
CA PHE A 73 -6.06 -9.07 6.11
C PHE A 73 -5.29 -10.38 6.25
N LYS A 74 -5.08 -10.85 7.48
CA LYS A 74 -4.42 -12.13 7.72
C LYS A 74 -5.24 -13.31 7.19
N SER A 75 -6.56 -13.35 7.37
CA SER A 75 -7.38 -14.45 6.86
C SER A 75 -7.39 -14.47 5.33
N LEU A 76 -7.57 -13.30 4.69
CA LEU A 76 -7.68 -13.12 3.24
C LEU A 76 -6.34 -13.11 2.48
N SER A 77 -5.20 -13.02 3.16
CA SER A 77 -3.86 -12.94 2.55
C SER A 77 -3.60 -13.91 1.37
N GLY A 78 -4.06 -15.16 1.45
CA GLY A 78 -3.94 -16.13 0.35
C GLY A 78 -4.75 -15.75 -0.89
N LEU A 79 -6.00 -15.30 -0.69
CA LEU A 79 -6.86 -14.81 -1.76
C LEU A 79 -6.30 -13.52 -2.37
N MET A 80 -5.83 -12.59 -1.53
CA MET A 80 -5.22 -11.33 -1.95
C MET A 80 -3.97 -11.58 -2.81
N TYR A 81 -3.14 -12.56 -2.45
CA TYR A 81 -1.98 -12.94 -3.24
C TYR A 81 -2.35 -13.48 -4.63
N ILE A 82 -3.29 -14.44 -4.69
CA ILE A 82 -3.78 -14.98 -5.98
C ILE A 82 -4.36 -13.85 -6.83
N PHE A 83 -5.16 -12.97 -6.24
CA PHE A 83 -5.70 -11.80 -6.93
C PHE A 83 -4.60 -10.88 -7.46
N GLY A 84 -3.54 -10.61 -6.69
CA GLY A 84 -2.38 -9.84 -7.13
C GLY A 84 -1.66 -10.48 -8.33
N VAL A 85 -1.43 -11.80 -8.28
CA VAL A 85 -0.84 -12.54 -9.41
C VAL A 85 -1.72 -12.46 -10.66
N LEU A 86 -3.03 -12.62 -10.53
CA LEU A 86 -3.97 -12.46 -11.64
C LEU A 86 -3.92 -11.05 -12.23
N LEU A 87 -3.83 -10.03 -11.38
CA LEU A 87 -3.71 -8.64 -11.78
C LEU A 87 -2.42 -8.36 -12.55
N LEU A 88 -1.30 -9.00 -12.15
CA LEU A 88 -0.04 -8.95 -12.89
C LEU A 88 -0.15 -9.63 -14.26
N VAL A 89 -0.82 -10.78 -14.36
CA VAL A 89 -1.05 -11.43 -15.66
C VAL A 89 -1.95 -10.55 -16.55
N LEU A 90 -2.96 -9.91 -15.96
CA LEU A 90 -3.88 -9.04 -16.67
C LEU A 90 -3.18 -7.81 -17.26
N VAL A 91 -2.19 -7.24 -16.57
CA VAL A 91 -1.43 -6.08 -17.09
C VAL A 91 -0.68 -6.41 -18.38
N LEU A 92 -0.29 -7.67 -18.61
CA LEU A 92 0.39 -8.06 -19.84
C LEU A 92 -0.55 -7.96 -21.06
N ARG A 93 -1.86 -8.14 -20.85
CA ARG A 93 -2.87 -8.04 -21.91
C ARG A 93 -3.43 -6.64 -22.09
N ILE A 94 -3.75 -5.96 -20.99
CA ILE A 94 -4.52 -4.69 -20.98
C ILE A 94 -3.63 -3.47 -20.67
N GLY A 95 -2.40 -3.71 -20.21
CA GLY A 95 -1.47 -2.64 -19.88
C GLY A 95 -1.03 -1.86 -21.11
N VAL A 96 -0.87 -0.56 -20.92
CA VAL A 96 -0.35 0.37 -21.92
C VAL A 96 1.16 0.21 -21.98
N GLU A 97 1.70 0.15 -23.19
CA GLU A 97 3.14 0.18 -23.42
C GLU A 97 3.65 1.59 -23.17
N VAL A 98 4.43 1.73 -22.10
CA VAL A 98 5.18 2.96 -21.80
C VAL A 98 6.65 2.56 -21.75
N SER A 99 7.47 3.20 -22.58
CA SER A 99 8.90 2.87 -22.70
C SER A 99 9.15 1.37 -22.97
N GLU A 100 8.46 0.82 -23.98
CA GLU A 100 8.58 -0.58 -24.44
C GLU A 100 8.16 -1.66 -23.41
N SER A 101 7.51 -1.28 -22.31
CA SER A 101 7.04 -2.25 -21.31
C SER A 101 5.60 -1.99 -20.86
N ARG A 102 4.79 -3.05 -20.84
CA ARG A 102 3.41 -3.05 -20.33
C ARG A 102 3.40 -3.18 -18.81
N ARG A 103 3.34 -2.04 -18.13
CA ARG A 103 3.35 -1.99 -16.64
C ARG A 103 2.17 -1.21 -16.05
N TRP A 104 1.58 -0.33 -16.86
CA TRP A 104 0.60 0.64 -16.40
C TRP A 104 -0.77 0.34 -16.99
N ILE A 105 -1.79 0.31 -16.12
CA ILE A 105 -3.19 0.30 -16.54
C ILE A 105 -3.68 1.73 -16.44
N ILE A 106 -4.05 2.34 -17.56
CA ILE A 106 -4.69 3.66 -17.55
C ILE A 106 -6.19 3.42 -17.31
N ILE A 107 -6.71 3.95 -16.20
CA ILE A 107 -8.14 3.88 -15.90
C ILE A 107 -8.82 5.01 -16.69
N PRO A 108 -9.58 4.70 -17.77
CA PRO A 108 -10.05 5.71 -18.72
C PRO A 108 -11.02 6.73 -18.09
N ILE A 109 -11.73 6.33 -17.03
CA ILE A 109 -12.75 7.17 -16.35
C ILE A 109 -12.09 8.30 -15.54
N ILE A 110 -10.93 8.03 -14.94
CA ILE A 110 -10.26 8.94 -13.99
C ILE A 110 -8.96 9.50 -14.59
N ASN A 111 -8.57 8.98 -15.75
CA ASN A 111 -7.32 9.26 -16.46
C ASN A 111 -6.08 9.15 -15.57
N MET A 112 -6.13 8.24 -14.59
CA MET A 112 -5.06 7.92 -13.66
C MET A 112 -4.37 6.63 -14.09
N SER A 113 -3.05 6.57 -13.90
CA SER A 113 -2.25 5.39 -14.18
C SER A 113 -2.12 4.55 -12.91
N PHE A 114 -2.59 3.32 -12.97
CA PHE A 114 -2.52 2.35 -11.89
C PHE A 114 -1.51 1.26 -12.23
N GLN A 115 -0.62 0.97 -11.28
CA GLN A 115 0.43 -0.04 -11.45
C GLN A 115 0.12 -1.28 -10.58
N PRO A 116 -0.33 -2.40 -11.17
CA PRO A 116 -0.64 -3.64 -10.46
C PRO A 116 0.45 -4.16 -9.53
N SER A 117 1.73 -3.94 -9.87
CA SER A 117 2.86 -4.41 -9.06
C SER A 117 2.97 -3.71 -7.71
N GLU A 118 2.52 -2.46 -7.59
CA GLU A 118 2.52 -1.75 -6.31
C GLU A 118 1.56 -2.41 -5.32
N LEU A 119 0.36 -2.75 -5.77
CA LEU A 119 -0.62 -3.45 -4.95
C LEU A 119 -0.18 -4.89 -4.62
N THR A 120 0.40 -5.59 -5.60
CA THR A 120 0.83 -6.98 -5.43
C THR A 120 1.96 -7.13 -4.42
N LYS A 121 2.87 -6.14 -4.28
CA LYS A 121 3.90 -6.14 -3.24
C LYS A 121 3.29 -6.23 -1.83
N ILE A 122 2.23 -5.47 -1.56
CA ILE A 122 1.54 -5.48 -0.26
C ILE A 122 0.93 -6.86 0.00
N PHE A 123 0.24 -7.43 -0.99
CA PHE A 123 -0.36 -8.76 -0.87
C PHE A 123 0.67 -9.86 -0.64
N PHE A 124 1.80 -9.78 -1.33
CA PHE A 124 2.92 -10.70 -1.16
C PHE A 124 3.49 -10.63 0.27
N ILE A 125 3.72 -9.43 0.81
CA ILE A 125 4.22 -9.24 2.20
C ILE A 125 3.24 -9.87 3.21
N LEU A 126 1.94 -9.67 3.03
CA LEU A 126 0.92 -10.27 3.91
C LEU A 126 0.90 -11.80 3.82
N PHE A 127 0.99 -12.34 2.61
CA PHE A 127 1.00 -13.78 2.36
C PHE A 127 2.25 -14.43 2.97
N ILE A 128 3.44 -13.89 2.68
CA ILE A 128 4.70 -14.45 3.14
C ILE A 128 4.81 -14.37 4.66
N SER A 129 4.39 -13.25 5.28
CA SER A 129 4.34 -13.10 6.74
C SER A 129 3.50 -14.19 7.41
N LYS A 130 2.30 -14.47 6.89
CA LYS A 130 1.44 -15.55 7.40
C LYS A 130 2.06 -16.93 7.19
N HIS A 131 2.70 -17.16 6.04
CA HIS A 131 3.32 -18.44 5.73
C HIS A 131 4.50 -18.73 6.67
N PHE A 132 5.39 -17.76 6.85
CA PHE A 132 6.50 -17.85 7.80
C PHE A 132 6.03 -18.04 9.25
N GLU A 133 4.96 -17.36 9.68
CA GLU A 133 4.40 -17.57 11.03
C GLU A 133 3.95 -19.03 11.25
N LYS A 134 3.39 -19.68 10.22
CA LYS A 134 3.00 -21.10 10.29
C LYS A 134 4.22 -22.02 10.34
N LEU A 135 5.20 -21.80 9.47
CA LEU A 135 6.43 -22.59 9.44
C LEU A 135 7.17 -22.55 10.78
N VAL A 136 7.37 -21.35 11.36
CA VAL A 136 8.03 -21.20 12.66
C VAL A 136 7.26 -21.93 13.77
N LYS A 137 5.93 -21.92 13.73
CA LYS A 137 5.10 -22.68 14.69
C LYS A 137 5.21 -24.19 14.53
N GLU A 138 5.47 -24.69 13.33
CA GLU A 138 5.71 -26.11 13.09
C GLU A 138 7.11 -26.51 13.56
N PHE A 139 8.14 -25.71 13.27
CA PHE A 139 9.49 -25.93 13.77
C PHE A 139 9.57 -25.94 15.30
N ASN A 140 8.91 -25.00 15.98
CA ASN A 140 8.92 -24.94 17.45
C ASN A 140 8.06 -26.03 18.13
N LYS A 141 7.34 -26.86 17.36
CA LYS A 141 6.61 -28.02 17.89
C LYS A 141 7.42 -29.31 17.86
N VAL A 142 8.55 -29.33 17.15
CA VAL A 142 9.54 -30.42 17.14
C VAL A 142 10.56 -30.16 18.24
#